data_AF-A0A6L4B7U4-F1
#
_entry.id   AF-A0A6L4B7U4-F1
#
_cell.length_a   1.000
_cell.length_b   1.000
_cell.length_c   1.000
_cell.angle_alpha   90.00
_cell.angle_beta   90.00
_cell.angle_gamma   90.00
#
_symmetry.space_group_name_H-M   'P 1'
#
loop_
_entity.id
_entity.type
_entity.pdbx_description
1 polymer ?
#
loop_
_entity_poly.entity_id
_entity_poly.type
_entity_poly.pdbx_seq_one_letter_code
_entity_poly.pdbx_strand_id
1 'polypeptide(L)' 'MRSLVSLLLIPVAALVGCSAKPHLSLQDRAMATGELIAVRPACAVFSRQLADPAADEKSILGTYQAAKAASCIKPDV' A
#
# COMPACT_ATOMS: atom_id res chain seq x y z
N MET A 1 8.64 -59.61 -14.93
CA MET A 1 9.00 -58.45 -14.08
C MET A 1 9.17 -57.25 -15.00
N ARG A 2 8.17 -56.38 -15.09
CA ARG A 2 8.26 -55.11 -15.83
C ARG A 2 7.64 -54.05 -14.95
N SER A 3 8.51 -53.46 -14.12
CA SER A 3 8.14 -52.45 -13.14
C SER A 3 7.68 -51.19 -13.86
N LEU A 4 6.46 -50.77 -13.54
CA LEU A 4 5.87 -49.48 -13.89
C LEU A 4 6.77 -48.38 -13.34
N VAL A 5 7.60 -47.78 -14.19
CA VAL A 5 8.35 -46.57 -13.83
C VAL A 5 7.37 -45.40 -13.97
N SER A 6 6.70 -45.10 -12.86
CA SER A 6 5.80 -43.97 -12.70
C SER A 6 6.48 -42.66 -13.10
N LEU A 7 5.89 -41.98 -14.08
CA LEU A 7 6.09 -40.56 -14.36
C LEU A 7 5.85 -39.75 -13.08
N LEU A 8 6.92 -39.25 -12.47
CA LEU A 8 6.86 -38.14 -11.52
C LEU A 8 7.18 -36.85 -12.29
N LEU A 9 6.15 -36.32 -12.95
CA LEU A 9 6.09 -34.93 -13.37
C LEU A 9 6.12 -34.06 -12.10
N ILE A 10 7.30 -33.57 -11.73
CA ILE A 10 7.45 -32.51 -10.74
C ILE A 10 7.06 -31.22 -11.47
N PRO A 11 5.92 -30.57 -11.17
CA PRO A 11 5.72 -29.21 -11.64
C PRO A 11 6.65 -28.35 -10.80
N VAL A 12 7.75 -27.91 -11.39
CA VAL A 12 8.58 -26.83 -10.83
C VAL A 12 7.65 -25.63 -10.73
N ALA A 13 7.19 -25.36 -9.51
CA ALA A 13 6.36 -24.22 -9.20
C ALA A 13 7.10 -22.98 -9.72
N ALA A 14 6.54 -22.39 -10.77
CA ALA A 14 6.92 -21.06 -11.21
C ALA A 14 6.53 -20.11 -10.08
N LEU A 15 7.47 -19.88 -9.15
CA LEU A 15 7.55 -18.65 -8.37
C LEU A 15 7.84 -17.56 -9.40
N VAL A 16 6.81 -17.18 -10.16
CA VAL A 16 6.78 -15.94 -10.92
C VAL A 16 7.03 -14.88 -9.85
N GLY A 17 8.26 -14.36 -9.81
CA GLY A 17 8.59 -13.26 -8.94
C GLY A 17 7.53 -12.20 -9.17
N CYS A 18 6.73 -11.90 -8.15
CA CYS A 18 5.84 -10.75 -8.16
C CYS A 18 6.75 -9.56 -8.44
N SER A 19 6.82 -9.17 -9.71
CA SER A 19 7.56 -8.03 -10.20
C SER A 19 7.22 -6.91 -9.23
N ALA A 20 8.25 -6.46 -8.49
CA ALA A 20 8.08 -5.46 -7.45
C ALA A 20 7.29 -4.33 -8.09
N LYS A 21 6.08 -4.10 -7.58
CA LYS A 21 5.25 -2.96 -7.99
C LYS A 21 6.18 -1.76 -8.09
N PRO A 22 6.10 -0.93 -9.16
CA PRO A 22 6.94 0.24 -9.27
C PRO A 22 6.88 0.97 -7.93
N HIS A 23 8.04 1.15 -7.30
CA HIS A 23 8.12 1.82 -6.01
C HIS A 23 7.50 3.21 -6.23
N LEU A 24 6.27 3.40 -5.75
CA LEU A 24 5.59 4.69 -5.80
C LEU A 24 6.52 5.74 -5.23
N SER A 25 6.63 6.88 -5.91
CA SER A 25 7.39 7.99 -5.34
C SER A 25 6.76 8.40 -4.00
N LEU A 26 7.54 9.05 -3.12
CA LEU A 26 7.01 9.56 -1.87
C LEU A 26 5.83 10.52 -2.11
N GLN A 27 5.92 11.31 -3.18
CA GLN A 27 4.86 12.22 -3.60
C GLN A 27 3.59 11.46 -4.00
N ASP A 28 3.69 10.43 -4.84
CA ASP A 28 2.52 9.64 -5.24
C ASP A 28 1.88 8.94 -4.03
N ARG A 29 2.71 8.47 -3.09
CA ARG A 29 2.25 7.83 -1.87
C ARG A 29 1.53 8.83 -0.95
N ALA A 30 2.05 10.04 -0.83
CA ALA A 30 1.43 11.11 -0.05
C ALA A 30 0.07 11.52 -0.66
N MET A 31 0.02 11.69 -1.99
CA MET A 31 -1.23 11.95 -2.72
C MET A 31 -2.25 10.83 -2.52
N ALA A 32 -1.85 9.58 -2.75
CA ALA A 32 -2.73 8.42 -2.58
C ALA A 32 -3.25 8.29 -1.15
N THR A 33 -2.41 8.59 -0.15
CA THR A 33 -2.83 8.62 1.26
C THR A 33 -3.81 9.77 1.52
N GLY A 34 -3.59 10.93 0.88
CA GLY A 34 -4.47 12.09 0.96
C GLY A 34 -5.88 11.80 0.45
N GLU A 35 -6.00 10.97 -0.59
CA GLU A 35 -7.27 10.49 -1.11
C GLU A 35 -8.04 9.61 -0.12
N LEU A 36 -7.39 9.02 0.88
CA LEU A 36 -8.06 8.25 1.92
C LEU A 36 -8.67 9.14 3.01
N ILE A 37 -8.29 10.42 3.07
CA ILE A 37 -8.76 11.35 4.10
C ILE A 37 -10.19 11.84 3.76
N ALA A 38 -11.08 11.83 4.75
CA ALA A 38 -12.43 12.33 4.65
C ALA A 38 -12.44 13.84 4.39
N VAL A 39 -13.27 14.29 3.44
CA VAL A 39 -13.40 15.71 3.06
C VAL A 39 -14.29 16.44 4.07
N ARG A 40 -13.75 16.74 5.25
CA ARG A 40 -14.42 17.49 6.32
C ARG A 40 -13.44 18.51 6.92
N PRO A 41 -13.91 19.70 7.37
CA PRO A 41 -13.03 20.73 7.92
C PRO A 41 -12.13 20.23 9.06
N ALA A 42 -12.66 19.34 9.91
CA ALA A 42 -11.91 18.73 11.02
C ALA A 42 -10.73 17.85 10.58
N CYS A 43 -10.76 17.29 9.37
CA CYS A 43 -9.73 16.38 8.84
C CYS A 43 -8.74 17.09 7.90
N ALA A 44 -8.99 18.35 7.54
CA ALA A 44 -8.19 19.11 6.58
C ALA A 44 -6.72 19.32 6.99
N VAL A 45 -6.39 19.13 8.27
CA VAL A 45 -5.00 19.16 8.74
C VAL A 45 -4.18 18.00 8.17
N PHE A 46 -4.76 16.81 8.07
CA PHE A 46 -4.06 15.61 7.59
C PHE A 46 -3.79 15.71 6.08
N SER A 47 -4.77 16.19 5.30
CA SER A 47 -4.57 16.44 3.86
C SER A 47 -3.49 17.49 3.60
N ARG A 48 -3.41 18.53 4.45
CA ARG A 48 -2.35 19.55 4.36
C ARG A 48 -0.96 18.98 4.67
N GLN A 49 -0.86 18.13 5.70
CA GLN A 49 0.40 17.45 6.03
C GLN A 49 0.88 16.54 4.90
N LEU A 50 -0.04 15.83 4.23
CA LEU A 50 0.27 14.97 3.10
C LEU A 50 0.60 15.74 1.81
N ALA A 51 0.24 17.02 1.73
CA ALA A 51 0.60 17.88 0.61
C ALA A 51 2.00 18.52 0.76
N ASP A 52 2.68 18.31 1.90
CA ASP A 52 4.01 18.84 2.13
C ASP A 52 5.04 18.13 1.21
N PRO A 53 5.74 18.85 0.31
CA PRO A 53 6.74 18.25 -0.56
C PRO A 53 7.96 17.70 0.18
N ALA A 54 8.17 18.08 1.46
CA ALA A 54 9.22 17.55 2.31
C ALA A 54 8.79 16.31 3.13
N ALA A 55 7.56 15.82 2.95
CA ALA A 55 7.06 14.65 3.68
C ALA A 55 7.87 13.38 3.34
N ASP A 56 8.52 12.80 4.34
CA ASP A 56 9.17 11.50 4.25
C ASP A 56 8.18 10.33 4.47
N GLU A 57 8.63 9.11 4.22
CA GLU A 57 7.80 7.91 4.39
C GLU A 57 7.22 7.77 5.80
N LYS A 58 8.00 8.12 6.83
CA LYS A 58 7.59 8.02 8.23
C LYS A 58 6.48 9.02 8.55
N SER A 59 6.59 10.23 8.02
CA SER A 59 5.60 11.29 8.19
C SER A 59 4.28 10.93 7.50
N ILE A 60 4.33 10.41 6.26
CA ILE A 60 3.14 9.96 5.52
C ILE A 60 2.40 8.88 6.31
N LEU A 61 3.13 7.86 6.79
CA LEU A 61 2.56 6.78 7.59
C LEU A 61 2.00 7.29 8.92
N GLY A 62 2.73 8.19 9.59
CA GLY A 62 2.30 8.80 10.85
C GLY A 62 1.01 9.60 10.69
N THR A 63 0.92 10.42 9.64
CA THR A 63 -0.28 11.19 9.31
C THR A 63 -1.47 10.28 9.01
N TYR A 64 -1.28 9.19 8.26
CA TYR A 64 -2.33 8.20 8.03
C TYR A 64 -2.84 7.58 9.34
N GLN A 65 -1.94 7.15 10.24
CA GLN A 65 -2.33 6.55 11.52
C GLN A 65 -3.05 7.56 12.41
N ALA A 66 -2.60 8.81 12.45
CA ALA A 66 -3.26 9.88 13.18
C ALA A 66 -4.67 10.17 12.63
N ALA A 67 -4.82 10.22 11.30
CA ALA A 67 -6.12 10.38 10.66
C ALA A 67 -7.06 9.20 10.96
N LYS A 68 -6.54 7.96 10.97
CA LYS A 68 -7.30 6.77 11.35
C LYS A 68 -7.80 6.84 12.78
N ALA A 69 -6.93 7.20 13.73
CA ALA A 69 -7.30 7.36 15.13
C ALA A 69 -8.34 8.47 15.34
N ALA A 70 -8.34 9.50 14.49
CA ALA A 70 -9.30 10.59 14.52
C ALA A 70 -10.60 10.32 13.73
N SER A 71 -10.82 9.10 13.23
CA SER A 71 -11.96 8.76 12.35
C SER A 71 -12.07 9.69 11.13
N CYS A 72 -10.92 10.12 10.63
CA CYS A 72 -10.75 10.98 9.46
C CYS A 72 -10.41 10.21 8.18
N ILE A 73 -10.42 8.88 8.22
CA ILE A 73 -10.37 8.06 7.00
C ILE A 73 -11.79 7.94 6.43
N LYS A 74 -11.91 8.02 5.11
CA LYS A 74 -13.17 7.79 4.40
C LYS A 74 -13.73 6.40 4.80
N PRO A 75 -15.05 6.24 4.96
CA PRO A 75 -15.62 4.98 5.44
C PRO A 75 -15.63 3.84 4.39
N ASP A 76 -15.39 4.17 3.12
CA ASP A 76 -15.47 3.30 1.94
C ASP A 76 -14.13 2.71 1.50
N VAL A 77 -13.06 2.89 2.29
CA VAL A 77 -11.69 2.38 2.04
C VAL A 77 -11.30 1.24 2.97
#